data_AF-A0A2S8GTB6-F1
#
_entry.id   AF-A0A2S8GTB6-F1
#
_cell.length_a   1.000
_cell.length_b   1.000
_cell.length_c   1.000
_cell.angle_alpha   90.00
_cell.angle_beta   90.00
_cell.angle_gamma   90.00
#
_symmetry.space_group_name_H-M   'P 1'
#
loop_
_entity.id
_entity.type
_entity.pdbx_description
1 polymer ?
#
loop_
_entity_poly.entity_id
_entity_poly.type
_entity_poly.pdbx_seq_one_letter_code
_entity_poly.pdbx_strand_id
1 'polypeptide(L)'
;MTAFTDKEYLKYLELERHLYAWCLVKYGNFSEAEAQRKALAFYPSEFDDPDRGLKFHDLSWHWAMLQIQGELYWIKHPHLMKAPDEYWEEGEKFRR
;
A
#
# COMPACT_ATOMS: atom_id res chain seq x y z
N MET A 1 -10.34 16.38 -10.89
CA MET A 1 -10.34 15.47 -9.74
C MET A 1 -10.91 16.26 -8.57
N THR A 2 -12.08 15.91 -8.04
CA THR A 2 -12.58 16.52 -6.81
C THR A 2 -11.65 16.12 -5.66
N ALA A 3 -11.16 17.10 -4.90
CA ALA A 3 -10.31 16.84 -3.74
C ALA A 3 -11.04 15.94 -2.74
N PHE A 4 -10.36 14.94 -2.19
CA PHE A 4 -10.90 14.08 -1.13
C PHE A 4 -11.39 14.93 0.04
N THR A 5 -12.54 14.57 0.62
CA THR A 5 -12.83 14.99 2.00
C THR A 5 -11.84 14.34 2.94
N ASP A 6 -11.62 14.93 4.11
CA ASP A 6 -10.69 14.40 5.11
C ASP A 6 -11.03 12.96 5.52
N LYS A 7 -12.33 12.66 5.61
CA LYS A 7 -12.82 11.32 5.97
C LYS A 7 -12.52 10.30 4.87
N GLU A 8 -12.65 10.68 3.60
CA GLU A 8 -12.32 9.80 2.47
C GLU A 8 -10.82 9.60 2.37
N TYR A 9 -10.03 10.66 2.59
CA TYR A 9 -8.57 10.59 2.64
C TYR A 9 -8.11 9.62 3.73
N LEU A 10 -8.61 9.76 4.97
CA LEU A 10 -8.21 8.87 6.07
C LEU A 10 -8.55 7.41 5.80
N LYS A 11 -9.76 7.14 5.29
CA LYS A 11 -10.16 5.77 4.94
C LYS A 11 -9.27 5.18 3.85
N TYR A 12 -8.90 5.98 2.86
CA TYR A 12 -8.01 5.56 1.79
C TYR A 12 -6.60 5.31 2.32
N LEU A 13 -6.08 6.21 3.17
CA LEU A 13 -4.80 6.09 3.83
C LEU A 13 -4.70 4.83 4.70
N GLU A 14 -5.74 4.54 5.47
CA GLU A 14 -5.82 3.32 6.30
C GLU A 14 -5.80 2.06 5.44
N LEU A 15 -6.54 2.05 4.33
CA LEU A 15 -6.54 0.93 3.39
C LEU A 15 -5.16 0.71 2.76
N GLU A 16 -4.51 1.76 2.26
CA GLU A 16 -3.17 1.64 1.66
C GLU A 16 -2.16 1.14 2.70
N ARG A 17 -2.19 1.66 3.93
CA ARG A 17 -1.35 1.16 5.03
C ARG A 17 -1.60 -0.33 5.31
N HIS A 18 -2.86 -0.74 5.35
CA HIS A 18 -3.24 -2.13 5.58
C HIS A 18 -2.71 -3.04 4.47
N LEU A 19 -3.00 -2.72 3.21
CA LEU A 19 -2.61 -3.53 2.06
C LEU A 19 -1.10 -3.61 1.88
N TYR A 20 -0.38 -2.50 2.11
CA TYR A 20 1.07 -2.50 2.09
C TYR A 20 1.65 -3.39 3.18
N ALA A 21 1.18 -3.25 4.42
CA ALA A 21 1.63 -4.09 5.53
C ALA A 21 1.32 -5.58 5.28
N TRP A 22 0.12 -5.89 4.80
CA TRP A 22 -0.28 -7.25 4.45
C TRP A 22 0.64 -7.86 3.39
N CYS A 23 1.01 -7.11 2.34
CA CYS A 23 1.95 -7.58 1.33
C CYS A 23 3.32 -7.89 1.94
N LEU A 24 3.83 -7.04 2.84
CA LEU A 24 5.12 -7.27 3.50
C LEU A 24 5.12 -8.54 4.35
N VAL A 25 4.05 -8.78 5.12
CA VAL A 25 3.92 -10.02 5.90
C VAL A 25 3.87 -11.23 4.98
N LYS A 26 2.98 -11.20 3.99
CA LYS A 26 2.66 -12.38 3.18
C LYS A 26 3.73 -12.74 2.15
N TYR A 27 4.36 -11.74 1.54
CA TYR A 27 5.31 -11.92 0.44
C TYR A 27 6.75 -11.57 0.82
N GLY A 28 6.96 -10.80 1.89
CA GLY A 28 8.26 -10.28 2.28
C GLY A 28 8.86 -10.91 3.54
N ASN A 29 8.16 -11.85 4.18
CA ASN A 29 8.58 -12.50 5.43
C ASN A 29 8.86 -11.49 6.58
N PHE A 30 8.19 -10.34 6.57
CA PHE A 30 8.25 -9.38 7.68
C PHE A 30 7.33 -9.83 8.81
N SER A 31 7.69 -9.50 10.05
CA SER A 31 6.73 -9.59 11.15
C SER A 31 5.62 -8.56 10.98
N GLU A 32 4.43 -8.82 11.54
CA GLU A 32 3.30 -7.87 11.53
C GLU A 32 3.71 -6.50 12.10
N ALA A 33 4.45 -6.49 13.21
CA ALA A 33 4.90 -5.26 13.85
C ALA A 33 5.88 -4.46 12.96
N GLU A 34 6.78 -5.12 12.23
CA GLU A 34 7.66 -4.46 11.28
C GLU A 34 6.89 -3.92 10.07
N ALA A 35 5.95 -4.70 9.54
CA ALA A 35 5.13 -4.32 8.40
C ALA A 35 4.28 -3.08 8.72
N GLN A 36 3.65 -3.03 9.91
CA GLN A 36 2.90 -1.87 10.38
C GLN A 36 3.77 -0.62 10.52
N ARG A 37 4.96 -0.73 11.13
CA ARG A 37 5.90 0.40 11.22
C ARG A 37 6.32 0.90 9.84
N LYS A 38 6.60 0.00 8.91
CA LYS A 38 6.95 0.35 7.52
C LYS A 38 5.78 1.02 6.80
N ALA A 39 4.56 0.55 6.97
CA ALA A 39 3.36 1.15 6.39
C ALA A 39 3.13 2.59 6.90
N LEU A 40 3.29 2.83 8.21
CA LEU A 40 3.17 4.17 8.79
C LEU A 40 4.24 5.14 8.27
N ALA A 41 5.48 4.65 8.12
CA ALA A 41 6.57 5.45 7.58
C ALA A 41 6.40 5.72 6.07
N PHE A 42 5.90 4.73 5.31
CA PHE A 42 5.73 4.85 3.87
C PHE A 42 4.52 5.70 3.52
N TYR A 43 3.40 5.55 4.20
CA TYR A 43 2.20 6.38 4.02
C TYR A 43 2.02 7.27 5.27
N PRO A 44 2.75 8.39 5.39
CA PRO A 44 2.50 9.34 6.47
C PRO A 44 1.11 9.96 6.32
N SER A 45 0.56 10.48 7.43
CA SER A 45 -0.65 11.32 7.35
C SER A 45 -0.24 12.71 6.87
N GLU A 46 -0.86 13.18 5.80
CA GLU A 46 -0.56 14.46 5.14
C GLU A 46 -1.75 15.43 5.31
N PHE A 47 -2.39 15.42 6.48
CA PHE A 47 -3.71 16.03 6.68
C PHE A 47 -3.78 17.52 6.30
N ASP A 48 -2.70 18.26 6.61
CA ASP A 48 -2.55 19.70 6.35
C ASP A 48 -1.76 20.00 5.06
N ASP A 49 -1.41 18.97 4.27
CA ASP A 49 -0.64 19.13 3.04
C ASP A 49 -1.57 19.41 1.84
N PRO A 50 -1.40 20.53 1.11
CA PRO A 50 -2.18 20.80 -0.10
C PRO A 50 -1.95 19.76 -1.21
N ASP A 51 -0.81 19.05 -1.17
CA ASP A 51 -0.43 18.00 -2.12
C ASP A 51 -0.72 16.58 -1.57
N ARG A 52 -1.58 16.47 -0.54
CA ARG A 52 -1.94 15.19 0.07
C ARG A 52 -2.43 14.15 -0.94
N GLY A 53 -1.91 12.93 -0.80
CA GLY A 53 -2.35 11.80 -1.61
C GLY A 53 -1.66 11.66 -2.98
N LEU A 54 -0.64 12.47 -3.29
CA LEU A 54 0.24 12.22 -4.45
C LEU A 54 0.88 10.83 -4.43
N LYS A 55 1.06 10.24 -3.25
CA LYS A 55 1.61 8.89 -3.08
C LYS A 55 0.66 7.77 -3.47
N PHE A 56 -0.62 8.07 -3.72
CA PHE A 56 -1.66 7.10 -4.11
C PHE A 56 -1.76 6.85 -5.62
N HIS A 57 -0.76 7.27 -6.40
CA HIS A 57 -0.80 7.12 -7.86
C HIS A 57 -0.61 5.67 -8.35
N ASP A 58 -0.18 4.77 -7.46
CA ASP A 58 -0.03 3.34 -7.74
C ASP A 58 -0.48 2.52 -6.53
N LEU A 59 -0.76 1.24 -6.75
CA LEU A 59 -1.22 0.31 -5.74
C LEU A 59 -0.15 0.09 -4.68
N SER A 60 -0.56 -0.04 -3.42
CA SER A 60 0.29 -0.58 -2.33
C SER A 60 1.04 -1.86 -2.71
N TRP A 61 0.46 -2.70 -3.59
CA TRP A 61 1.15 -3.85 -4.17
C TRP A 61 2.48 -3.49 -4.84
N HIS A 62 2.49 -2.50 -5.73
CA HIS A 62 3.68 -2.09 -6.47
C HIS A 62 4.79 -1.66 -5.51
N TRP A 63 4.43 -0.82 -4.54
CA TRP A 63 5.35 -0.33 -3.53
C TRP A 63 5.89 -1.44 -2.64
N ALA A 64 5.04 -2.38 -2.23
CA ALA A 64 5.48 -3.52 -1.44
C ALA A 64 6.44 -4.43 -2.23
N MET A 65 6.16 -4.67 -3.51
CA MET A 65 7.05 -5.46 -4.37
C MET A 65 8.40 -4.77 -4.57
N LEU A 66 8.45 -3.44 -4.71
CA LEU A 66 9.70 -2.68 -4.70
C LEU A 66 10.48 -2.87 -3.38
N GLN A 67 9.79 -2.83 -2.23
CA GLN A 67 10.42 -3.03 -0.93
C GLN A 67 10.96 -4.46 -0.72
N ILE A 68 10.32 -5.46 -1.32
CA ILE A 68 10.66 -6.88 -1.14
C ILE A 68 11.71 -7.34 -2.17
N GLN A 69 11.47 -7.05 -3.45
CA GLN A 69 12.24 -7.57 -4.59
C GLN A 69 13.29 -6.56 -5.09
N GLY A 70 13.19 -5.30 -4.69
CA GLY A 70 14.05 -4.20 -5.13
C GLY A 70 13.62 -3.59 -6.47
N GLU A 71 14.45 -2.70 -6.97
CA GLU A 71 14.21 -2.01 -8.24
C GLU A 71 14.13 -2.96 -9.42
N LEU A 72 13.34 -2.58 -10.42
CA LEU A 72 13.12 -3.33 -11.66
C LEU A 72 12.55 -4.74 -11.41
N TYR A 73 11.85 -4.95 -10.29
CA TYR A 73 11.29 -6.26 -9.96
C TYR A 73 10.38 -6.79 -11.06
N TRP A 74 9.65 -5.93 -11.77
CA TRP A 74 8.74 -6.33 -12.85
C TRP A 74 9.47 -6.88 -14.08
N ILE A 75 10.76 -6.60 -14.26
CA ILE A 75 11.60 -7.21 -15.31
C ILE A 75 12.09 -8.58 -14.85
N LYS A 76 12.55 -8.69 -13.60
CA LYS A 76 13.13 -9.92 -13.03
C LYS A 76 12.06 -10.95 -12.64
N HIS A 77 10.89 -10.47 -12.22
CA HIS A 77 9.75 -11.22 -11.69
C HIS A 77 8.45 -10.71 -12.34
N PRO A 78 8.26 -10.90 -13.65
CA PRO A 78 7.12 -10.34 -14.38
C PRO A 78 5.76 -10.86 -13.88
N HIS A 79 5.73 -12.03 -13.25
CA HIS A 79 4.52 -12.58 -12.62
C HIS A 79 4.02 -11.73 -11.42
N LEU A 80 4.87 -10.88 -10.84
CA LEU A 80 4.51 -9.95 -9.76
C LEU A 80 4.07 -8.58 -10.26
N MET A 81 4.08 -8.34 -11.58
CA MET A 81 3.69 -7.04 -12.16
C MET A 81 2.24 -6.67 -11.85
N LYS A 82 1.37 -7.66 -11.65
CA LYS A 82 -0.03 -7.47 -11.27
C LYS A 82 -0.27 -8.05 -9.89
N ALA A 83 -1.08 -7.34 -9.10
CA ALA A 83 -1.57 -7.87 -7.84
C ALA A 83 -2.47 -9.10 -8.08
N PRO A 84 -2.30 -10.19 -7.32
CA PRO A 84 -3.16 -11.37 -7.40
C PRO A 84 -4.52 -11.11 -6.74
N ASP A 85 -5.50 -11.98 -7.01
CA ASP A 85 -6.89 -11.81 -6.53
C ASP A 85 -6.99 -11.67 -5.01
N GLU A 86 -6.17 -12.39 -4.26
CA GLU A 86 -6.13 -12.32 -2.81
C GLU A 86 -5.76 -10.93 -2.24
N TYR A 87 -5.03 -10.10 -2.99
CA TYR A 87 -4.78 -8.71 -2.61
C TYR A 87 -6.07 -7.90 -2.64
N TRP A 88 -6.89 -8.10 -3.67
CA TRP A 88 -8.17 -7.42 -3.83
C TRP A 88 -9.18 -7.92 -2.80
N GLU A 89 -9.24 -9.23 -2.57
CA GLU A 89 -10.07 -9.82 -1.52
C GLU A 89 -9.73 -9.28 -0.13
N GLU A 90 -8.44 -9.12 0.17
CA GLU A 90 -7.99 -8.53 1.43
C GLU A 90 -8.47 -7.08 1.57
N GLY A 91 -8.36 -6.28 0.51
CA GLY A 91 -8.85 -4.90 0.50
C GLY A 91 -10.36 -4.81 0.72
N GLU A 92 -11.12 -5.72 0.11
CA GLU A 92 -12.57 -5.80 0.32
C GLU A 92 -12.94 -6.24 1.74
N LYS A 93 -12.17 -7.16 2.34
CA LYS A 93 -12.37 -7.55 3.75
C LYS A 93 -12.11 -6.39 4.70
N PHE A 94 -11.06 -5.60 4.46
CA PHE A 94 -10.71 -4.47 5.31
C PHE A 94 -11.74 -3.32 5.27
N ARG A 95 -12.44 -3.16 4.13
CA ARG A 95 -13.46 -2.11 3.94
C ARG A 95 -14.82 -2.42 4.56
N ARG A 96 -15.08 -3.67 4.95
CA ARG A 96 -16.36 -4.14 5.53
C ARG A 96 -16.41 -3.90 7.03
#